data_AF-A0A931Q7U9-F1
#
_entry.id   AF-A0A931Q7U9-F1
#
_cell.length_a   1.000
_cell.length_b   1.000
_cell.length_c   1.000
_cell.angle_alpha   90.00
_cell.angle_beta   90.00
_cell.angle_gamma   90.00
#
_symmetry.space_group_name_H-M   'P 1'
#
loop_
_entity.id
_entity.type
_entity.pdbx_description
1 polymer ?
#
loop_
_entity_poly.entity_id
_entity_poly.type
_entity_poly.pdbx_seq_one_letter_code
_entity_poly.pdbx_strand_id
1 'polypeptide(L)'
;MIPNLSRQQMEAAWNKKKKMIYLGTAFVLGYLIVLFLFGEVNLPHYISMKNAYNQMTDEIDQLKNENAHLRQQTDALSSDPQKIESLAREELGLAKKGEIIYEFPKSAPSSSKP
;
A
#
# COMPACT_ATOMS: atom_id res chain seq x y z
N MET A 1 68.77 -1.89 43.56
CA MET A 1 68.86 -2.14 42.11
C MET A 1 67.54 -1.73 41.48
N ILE A 2 67.52 -0.61 40.74
CA ILE A 2 66.32 -0.19 40.01
C ILE A 2 66.38 -0.87 38.65
N PRO A 3 65.34 -1.64 38.23
CA PRO A 3 65.36 -2.34 36.96
C PRO A 3 65.33 -1.33 35.81
N ASN A 4 66.39 -1.28 35.00
CA ASN A 4 66.43 -0.49 33.78
C ASN A 4 65.67 -1.25 32.68
N LEU A 5 64.35 -1.07 32.63
CA LEU A 5 63.59 -1.50 31.45
C LEU A 5 64.22 -0.84 30.22
N SER A 6 64.78 -1.66 29.33
CA SER A 6 65.43 -1.15 28.12
C SER A 6 64.38 -0.39 27.31
N ARG A 7 64.73 0.81 26.82
CA ARG A 7 63.81 1.67 26.05
C ARG A 7 63.10 0.89 24.91
N GLN A 8 63.77 -0.11 24.36
CA GLN A 8 63.24 -1.03 23.36
C GLN A 8 62.02 -1.84 23.85
N GLN A 9 62.01 -2.32 25.10
CA GLN A 9 60.85 -3.03 25.66
C GLN A 9 59.65 -2.11 25.86
N MET A 10 59.89 -0.87 26.28
CA MET A 10 58.82 0.13 26.43
C MET A 10 58.23 0.53 25.09
N GLU A 11 59.06 0.74 24.06
CA GLU A 11 58.60 1.06 22.70
C GLU A 11 57.81 -0.10 22.07
N ALA A 12 58.27 -1.33 22.25
CA ALA A 12 57.54 -2.51 21.76
C ALA A 12 56.17 -2.66 22.45
N ALA A 13 56.11 -2.49 23.77
CA ALA A 13 54.87 -2.53 24.53
C ALA A 13 53.92 -1.39 24.13
N TRP A 14 54.46 -0.19 23.89
CA TRP A 14 53.71 0.99 23.45
C TRP A 14 53.13 0.80 22.04
N ASN A 15 53.92 0.28 21.11
CA ASN A 15 53.49 0.00 19.74
C ASN A 15 52.45 -1.12 19.69
N LYS A 16 52.58 -2.15 20.56
CA LYS A 16 51.58 -3.21 20.71
C LYS A 16 50.26 -2.66 21.23
N LYS A 17 50.27 -1.80 22.24
CA LYS A 17 49.07 -1.12 22.76
C LYS A 17 48.40 -0.26 21.70
N LYS A 18 49.17 0.55 20.94
CA LYS A 18 48.65 1.35 19.83
C LYS A 18 47.99 0.49 18.75
N LYS A 19 48.63 -0.61 18.34
CA LYS A 19 48.03 -1.56 17.37
C LYS A 19 46.71 -2.15 17.87
N MET A 20 46.63 -2.53 19.15
CA MET A 20 45.39 -3.03 19.74
C MET A 20 44.28 -1.97 19.75
N ILE A 21 44.61 -0.71 20.05
CA ILE A 21 43.65 0.41 19.99
C ILE A 21 43.16 0.60 18.57
N TYR A 22 44.04 0.70 17.57
CA TYR A 22 43.64 0.87 16.17
C TYR A 22 42.77 -0.29 15.68
N LEU A 23 43.10 -1.53 16.06
CA LEU A 23 42.31 -2.70 15.69
C LEU A 23 40.91 -2.67 16.30
N GLY A 24 40.79 -2.33 17.58
CA GLY A 24 39.50 -2.16 18.24
C GLY A 24 38.68 -1.01 17.61
N THR A 25 39.34 0.12 17.33
CA THR A 25 38.67 1.26 16.69
C THR A 25 38.17 0.91 15.28
N ALA A 26 38.99 0.20 14.49
CA ALA A 26 38.60 -0.27 13.17
C ALA A 26 37.44 -1.28 13.21
N PHE A 27 37.41 -2.14 14.22
CA PHE A 27 36.32 -3.10 14.43
C PHE A 27 35.00 -2.39 14.76
N VAL A 28 35.04 -1.40 15.67
CA VAL A 28 33.86 -0.58 16.02
C VAL A 28 33.36 0.20 14.81
N LEU A 29 34.25 0.84 14.05
CA LEU A 29 33.90 1.55 12.82
C LEU A 29 33.29 0.61 11.77
N GLY A 30 33.87 -0.57 11.57
CA GLY A 30 33.33 -1.58 10.67
C GLY A 30 31.93 -2.05 11.09
N TYR A 31 31.74 -2.29 12.40
CA TYR A 31 30.43 -2.66 12.95
C TYR A 31 29.38 -1.55 12.76
N LEU A 32 29.76 -0.29 12.97
CA LEU A 32 28.87 0.85 12.71
C LEU A 32 28.50 0.99 11.23
N ILE A 33 29.43 0.72 10.31
CA ILE A 33 29.13 0.72 8.86
C ILE A 33 28.14 -0.39 8.53
N VAL A 34 28.31 -1.59 9.09
CA VAL A 34 27.34 -2.68 8.94
C VAL A 34 25.99 -2.25 9.50
N LEU A 35 25.93 -1.74 10.73
CA LEU A 35 24.68 -1.24 11.29
C LEU A 35 24.08 -0.07 10.50
N PHE A 36 24.87 0.77 9.83
CA PHE A 36 24.32 1.85 9.01
C PHE A 36 23.75 1.33 7.68
N LEU A 37 24.38 0.32 7.09
CA LEU A 37 23.90 -0.33 5.87
C LEU A 37 22.70 -1.26 6.13
N PHE A 38 22.62 -1.83 7.32
CA PHE A 38 21.58 -2.80 7.72
C PHE A 38 20.57 -2.26 8.75
N GLY A 39 20.75 -1.04 9.26
CA GLY A 39 19.96 -0.46 10.35
C GLY A 39 19.06 0.66 9.84
N GLU A 40 17.76 0.43 10.03
CA GLU A 40 16.61 1.34 9.87
C GLU A 40 16.36 1.90 8.47
N VAL A 41 17.38 2.29 7.70
CA VAL A 41 17.22 2.76 6.32
C VAL A 41 17.47 1.60 5.36
N ASN A 42 16.55 0.64 5.43
CA ASN A 42 16.49 -0.50 4.53
C ASN A 42 16.38 -0.02 3.06
N LEU A 43 17.49 -0.07 2.31
CA LEU A 43 17.45 -0.11 0.84
C LEU A 43 16.33 -1.03 0.29
N PRO A 44 16.09 -2.24 0.85
CA PRO A 44 14.98 -3.07 0.38
C PRO A 44 13.60 -2.49 0.68
N HIS A 45 13.43 -1.71 1.75
CA HIS A 45 12.14 -1.09 2.09
C HIS A 45 11.78 0.06 1.14
N TYR A 46 12.78 0.84 0.72
CA TYR A 46 12.58 1.88 -0.30
C TYR A 46 12.18 1.26 -1.65
N ILE A 47 12.83 0.15 -2.04
CA ILE A 47 12.51 -0.55 -3.29
C ILE A 47 11.11 -1.18 -3.23
N SER A 48 10.75 -1.83 -2.11
CA SER A 48 9.42 -2.43 -1.96
C SER A 48 8.31 -1.39 -1.99
N MET A 49 8.54 -0.23 -1.37
CA MET A 49 7.56 0.85 -1.34
C MET A 49 7.38 1.52 -2.71
N LYS A 50 8.47 1.66 -3.48
CA LYS A 50 8.42 2.13 -4.86
C LYS A 50 7.69 1.16 -5.78
N ASN A 51 7.91 -0.15 -5.62
CA ASN A 51 7.21 -1.16 -6.41
C ASN A 51 5.71 -1.21 -6.10
N ALA A 52 5.33 -1.11 -4.82
CA ALA A 52 3.93 -1.04 -4.42
C ALA A 52 3.22 0.21 -4.97
N TYR A 53 3.90 1.35 -4.96
CA TYR A 53 3.38 2.60 -5.54
C TYR A 53 3.14 2.49 -7.05
N ASN A 54 4.08 1.89 -7.79
CA ASN A 54 3.94 1.69 -9.22
C ASN A 54 2.79 0.73 -9.54
N GLN A 55 2.68 -0.39 -8.82
CA GLN A 55 1.61 -1.36 -9.02
C GLN A 55 0.23 -0.75 -8.78
N MET A 56 0.05 0.03 -7.70
CA MET A 56 -1.22 0.73 -7.45
C MET A 56 -1.54 1.76 -8.54
N THR A 57 -0.52 2.44 -9.08
CA THR A 57 -0.71 3.41 -10.15
C THR A 57 -1.17 2.74 -11.44
N ASP A 58 -0.54 1.61 -11.79
CA ASP A 58 -0.92 0.81 -12.95
C ASP A 58 -2.35 0.25 -12.82
N GLU A 59 -2.73 -0.22 -11.63
CA GLU A 59 -4.10 -0.67 -11.35
C GLU A 59 -5.13 0.46 -11.49
N ILE A 60 -4.81 1.67 -11.00
CA ILE A 60 -5.67 2.84 -11.16
C ILE A 60 -5.88 3.18 -12.64
N ASP A 61 -4.83 3.14 -13.44
CA ASP A 61 -4.92 3.48 -14.86
C ASP A 61 -5.66 2.40 -15.67
N GLN A 62 -5.48 1.12 -15.32
CA GLN A 62 -6.28 0.03 -15.88
C GLN A 62 -7.77 0.19 -15.55
N LEU A 63 -8.10 0.44 -14.28
CA LEU A 63 -9.49 0.65 -13.85
C LEU A 63 -10.13 1.88 -14.49
N LYS A 64 -9.38 2.97 -14.68
CA LYS A 64 -9.87 4.16 -15.40
C LYS A 64 -10.20 3.84 -16.85
N ASN A 65 -9.33 3.10 -17.54
CA ASN A 65 -9.55 2.71 -18.93
C ASN A 65 -10.75 1.75 -19.06
N GLU A 66 -10.88 0.78 -18.15
CA GLU A 66 -12.02 -0.12 -18.12
C GLU A 66 -13.32 0.63 -17.82
N ASN A 67 -13.31 1.57 -16.87
CA ASN A 67 -14.48 2.41 -16.57
C ASN A 67 -14.87 3.27 -17.78
N ALA A 68 -13.90 3.88 -18.47
CA ALA A 68 -14.15 4.67 -19.68
C ALA A 68 -14.76 3.82 -20.80
N HIS A 69 -14.25 2.61 -21.00
CA HIS A 69 -14.76 1.67 -21.99
C HIS A 69 -16.17 1.18 -21.64
N LEU A 70 -16.41 0.80 -20.38
CA LEU A 70 -17.74 0.41 -19.90
C LEU A 70 -18.74 1.55 -20.02
N ARG A 71 -18.34 2.79 -19.72
CA ARG A 71 -19.18 3.98 -19.93
C ARG A 71 -19.53 4.19 -21.40
N GLN A 72 -18.56 4.05 -22.29
CA GLN A 72 -18.81 4.16 -23.73
C GLN A 72 -19.77 3.05 -24.22
N GLN A 73 -19.67 1.85 -23.66
CA GLN A 73 -20.63 0.77 -23.94
C GLN A 73 -22.02 1.07 -23.38
N THR A 74 -22.12 1.56 -22.13
CA THR A 74 -23.41 1.92 -21.55
C THR A 74 -24.04 3.07 -22.31
N ASP A 75 -23.28 4.06 -22.75
CA ASP A 75 -23.78 5.19 -23.53
C ASP A 75 -24.24 4.75 -24.93
N ALA A 76 -23.52 3.80 -25.55
CA ALA A 76 -23.92 3.19 -26.82
C ALA A 76 -25.16 2.28 -26.69
N LEU A 77 -25.40 1.66 -25.52
CA LEU A 77 -26.57 0.83 -25.23
C LEU A 77 -27.78 1.63 -24.69
N SER A 78 -27.52 2.75 -24.02
CA SER A 78 -28.51 3.57 -23.29
C SER A 78 -29.05 4.74 -24.11
N SER A 79 -28.83 4.73 -25.42
CA SER A 79 -29.20 5.82 -26.33
C SER A 79 -30.71 6.10 -26.46
N ASP A 80 -31.57 5.45 -25.64
CA ASP A 80 -33.00 5.74 -25.55
C ASP A 80 -33.46 5.98 -24.09
N PRO A 81 -33.61 7.25 -23.67
CA PRO A 81 -34.00 7.63 -22.31
C PRO A 81 -35.33 7.02 -21.84
N GLN A 82 -36.24 6.69 -22.76
CA GLN A 82 -37.51 6.07 -22.42
C GLN A 82 -37.34 4.64 -21.90
N LYS A 83 -36.39 3.88 -22.47
CA LYS A 83 -36.07 2.52 -22.01
C LYS A 83 -35.44 2.49 -20.62
N ILE A 84 -34.63 3.49 -20.30
CA ILE A 84 -34.01 3.61 -18.97
C ILE A 84 -35.09 3.96 -17.95
N GLU A 85 -36.00 4.86 -18.29
CA GLU A 85 -37.11 5.27 -17.44
C GLU A 85 -38.09 4.12 -17.17
N SER A 86 -38.39 3.28 -18.18
CA SER A 86 -39.22 2.10 -17.99
C SER A 86 -38.53 1.08 -17.07
N LEU A 87 -37.25 0.78 -17.29
CA LEU A 87 -36.49 -0.18 -16.47
C LEU A 87 -36.39 0.27 -15.00
N ALA A 88 -36.11 1.56 -14.78
CA ALA A 88 -36.03 2.13 -13.44
C ALA A 88 -37.36 2.04 -12.68
N ARG A 89 -38.49 2.23 -13.37
CA ARG A 89 -39.83 2.12 -12.77
C ARG A 89 -40.27 0.69 -12.54
N GLU A 90 -40.02 -0.20 -13.49
CA GLU A 90 -40.55 -1.57 -13.47
C GLU A 90 -39.70 -2.52 -12.63
N GLU A 91 -38.37 -2.49 -12.76
CA GLU A 91 -37.48 -3.43 -12.06
C GLU A 91 -36.96 -2.89 -10.74
N LEU A 92 -36.73 -1.58 -10.65
CA LEU A 92 -36.13 -0.96 -9.46
C LEU A 92 -37.15 -0.18 -8.62
N GLY A 93 -38.38 -0.01 -9.10
CA GLY A 93 -39.45 0.72 -8.40
C GLY A 93 -39.13 2.20 -8.16
N LEU A 94 -38.19 2.77 -8.93
CA LEU A 94 -37.70 4.13 -8.74
C LEU A 94 -38.63 5.13 -9.42
N ALA A 95 -38.91 6.24 -8.72
CA ALA A 95 -39.71 7.36 -9.23
C ALA A 95 -38.89 8.67 -9.14
N LYS A 96 -39.17 9.64 -10.02
CA LYS A 96 -38.48 10.94 -9.99
C LYS A 96 -38.91 11.74 -8.75
N LYS A 97 -38.05 12.66 -8.31
CA LYS A 97 -38.32 13.54 -7.16
C LYS A 97 -39.61 14.33 -7.39
N GLY A 98 -40.65 14.04 -6.60
CA GLY A 98 -41.99 14.65 -6.70
C GLY A 98 -43.09 13.74 -7.26
N GLU A 99 -42.76 12.53 -7.72
CA GLU A 99 -43.73 11.50 -8.11
C GLU A 99 -44.19 10.66 -6.88
N ILE A 100 -45.43 10.17 -6.90
CA ILE A 100 -46.04 9.38 -5.80
C ILE A 100 -46.16 7.92 -6.25
N ILE A 101 -45.59 7.00 -5.48
CA ILE A 101 -45.65 5.55 -5.75
C ILE A 101 -46.95 4.99 -5.16
N TYR A 102 -47.75 4.31 -5.99
CA TYR A 102 -48.97 3.62 -5.56
C TYR A 102 -48.69 2.12 -5.44
N GLU A 103 -48.72 1.59 -4.22
CA GLU A 103 -48.65 0.15 -3.97
C GLU A 103 -50.06 -0.39 -3.69
N PHE A 104 -50.50 -1.37 -4.48
CA PHE A 104 -51.77 -2.04 -4.26
C PHE A 104 -51.57 -3.25 -3.34
N PRO A 105 -52.31 -3.36 -2.22
CA PRO A 105 -52.23 -4.54 -1.37
C PRO A 105 -52.70 -5.76 -2.16
N LYS A 106 -51.91 -6.86 -2.12
CA LYS A 106 -52.35 -8.14 -2.67
C LYS A 106 -53.64 -8.53 -1.96
N SER A 107 -54.73 -8.58 -2.73
CA SER A 107 -56.07 -8.94 -2.27
C SER A 107 -55.98 -10.14 -1.32
N ALA A 108 -56.39 -9.92 -0.06
CA ALA A 108 -56.54 -10.99 0.91
C ALA A 108 -57.41 -12.11 0.31
N PRO A 109 -57.09 -13.38 0.58
CA PRO A 109 -57.78 -14.50 -0.06
C PRO A 109 -59.27 -14.44 0.26
N SER A 110 -60.07 -14.58 -0.79
CA SER A 110 -61.52 -14.81 -0.74
C SER A 110 -61.84 -15.89 0.30
N SER A 111 -62.26 -15.47 1.51
CA SER A 111 -62.91 -16.35 2.48
C SER A 111 -64.36 -16.56 2.05
N SER A 112 -64.58 -17.53 1.17
CA SER A 112 -65.91 -18.05 0.87
C SER A 112 -66.43 -18.85 2.07
N LYS A 113 -67.47 -18.35 2.74
CA LYS A 113 -68.54 -19.14 3.33
C LYS A 113 -69.75 -18.25 3.59
N PRO A 114 -71.00 -18.76 3.57
CA PRO A 114 -71.44 -19.95 4.33
C PRO A 114 -71.57 -21.27 3.57
#